data_AF-A0A2V9NBB1-F1
#
_entry.id   AF-A0A2V9NBB1-F1
#
_cell.length_a   1.000
_cell.length_b   1.000
_cell.length_c   1.000
_cell.angle_alpha   90.00
_cell.angle_beta   90.00
_cell.angle_gamma   90.00
#
_symmetry.space_group_name_H-M   'P 1'
#
loop_
_entity.id
_entity.type
_entity.pdbx_description
1 polymer ?
#
loop_
_entity_poly.entity_id
_entity_poly.type
_entity_poly.pdbx_seq_one_letter_code
_entity_poly.pdbx_strand_id
1 'polypeptide(L)'
;MELRGCGTALITPFHQDGSVDEQTLKNFVSWQIESGVDFLVPCGTTGETPTLTHEEWLRVIDLTIEVAAGRVPIVAGATSNSTRDAVAKAQEISARPGVDAILTASPYYNKPTQEGQYQHFKAIAETVDKPVILYNVPGRTAANLEPGTVARLAEIPNIAGVKEASGSLSQIAEICGTAREGFAVLSGDDALALPVIALGGVGLISVASNEIPREMAEMTRAALNNDWNSARQFFRKFFPLMQANFIESSPMPVKAVLAMMGRIEEVYRLPMVPVRRDTRSRLQKIAADAGLIAKAAAAAANSPVFFVYENWASGPHKAVLHRSTCGQCGNGKARPAGHSTNHAQWHGPYPTLAEARQVTHTLPNVLIRSECKCI
;
A
#
# COMPACT_ATOMS: atom_id res chain seq x y z
N MET A 1 -10.77 -17.21 22.37
CA MET A 1 -10.57 -17.09 20.93
C MET A 1 -9.07 -16.89 20.69
N GLU A 2 -8.47 -17.62 19.77
CA GLU A 2 -7.04 -17.51 19.47
C GLU A 2 -6.86 -16.65 18.21
N LEU A 3 -6.34 -15.44 18.35
CA LEU A 3 -6.05 -14.54 17.22
C LEU A 3 -4.76 -15.01 16.52
N ARG A 4 -4.93 -15.77 15.44
CA ARG A 4 -3.86 -16.45 14.70
C ARG A 4 -4.13 -16.34 13.20
N GLY A 5 -3.08 -16.33 12.38
CA GLY A 5 -3.19 -16.31 10.92
C GLY A 5 -3.07 -14.91 10.31
N CYS A 6 -3.69 -14.72 9.14
CA CYS A 6 -3.64 -13.48 8.37
C CYS A 6 -4.86 -12.61 8.67
N GLY A 7 -4.64 -11.49 9.35
CA GLY A 7 -5.64 -10.45 9.54
C GLY A 7 -5.50 -9.31 8.54
N THR A 8 -6.60 -8.85 7.94
CA THR A 8 -6.55 -7.70 7.03
C THR A 8 -6.72 -6.40 7.79
N ALA A 9 -5.71 -5.51 7.72
CA ALA A 9 -5.86 -4.11 8.11
C ALA A 9 -6.65 -3.37 7.04
N LEU A 10 -7.98 -3.40 7.17
CA LEU A 10 -8.92 -2.92 6.15
C LEU A 10 -8.67 -1.45 5.81
N ILE A 11 -8.69 -1.13 4.51
CA ILE A 11 -8.91 0.24 4.03
C ILE A 11 -10.34 0.69 4.32
N THR A 12 -10.57 2.01 4.29
CA THR A 12 -11.92 2.58 4.25
C THR A 12 -12.14 3.19 2.85
N PRO A 13 -13.07 2.67 2.04
CA PRO A 13 -13.39 3.25 0.74
C PRO A 13 -14.25 4.51 0.93
N PHE A 14 -14.04 5.51 0.06
CA PHE A 14 -14.78 6.78 0.09
C PHE A 14 -15.33 7.11 -1.28
N HIS A 15 -16.47 7.81 -1.31
CA HIS A 15 -16.99 8.47 -2.50
C HIS A 15 -16.19 9.74 -2.81
N GLN A 16 -16.33 10.29 -4.02
CA GLN A 16 -15.65 11.53 -4.45
C GLN A 16 -15.92 12.75 -3.54
N ASP A 17 -17.06 12.79 -2.86
CA ASP A 17 -17.39 13.84 -1.90
C ASP A 17 -16.70 13.66 -0.53
N GLY A 18 -15.96 12.56 -0.37
CA GLY A 18 -15.23 12.19 0.82
C GLY A 18 -16.04 11.35 1.80
N SER A 19 -17.34 11.15 1.62
CA SER A 19 -18.17 10.29 2.50
C SER A 19 -17.78 8.81 2.39
N VAL A 20 -18.06 8.01 3.43
CA VAL A 20 -17.77 6.57 3.44
C VAL A 20 -18.61 5.86 2.38
N ASP A 21 -17.96 5.11 1.49
CA ASP A 21 -18.65 4.26 0.52
C ASP A 21 -19.04 2.93 1.18
N GLU A 22 -20.20 2.92 1.82
CA GLU A 22 -20.66 1.78 2.60
C GLU A 22 -20.86 0.53 1.75
N GLN A 23 -21.40 0.65 0.54
CA GLN A 23 -21.67 -0.51 -0.31
C GLN A 23 -20.38 -1.15 -0.81
N THR A 24 -19.40 -0.33 -1.21
CA THR A 24 -18.07 -0.83 -1.56
C THR A 24 -17.39 -1.46 -0.35
N LEU A 25 -17.51 -0.88 0.84
CA LEU A 25 -16.97 -1.48 2.08
C LEU A 25 -17.60 -2.86 2.35
N LYS A 26 -18.93 -3.01 2.23
CA LYS A 26 -19.60 -4.29 2.42
C LYS A 26 -19.10 -5.36 1.45
N ASN A 27 -19.01 -5.00 0.16
CA ASN A 27 -18.51 -5.89 -0.88
C ASN A 27 -17.04 -6.28 -0.63
N PHE A 28 -16.23 -5.31 -0.20
CA PHE A 28 -14.82 -5.51 0.12
C PHE A 28 -14.64 -6.46 1.30
N VAL A 29 -15.39 -6.28 2.38
CA VAL A 29 -15.38 -7.18 3.54
C VAL A 29 -15.81 -8.59 3.16
N SER A 30 -16.87 -8.76 2.37
CA SER A 30 -17.30 -10.09 1.91
C SER A 30 -16.20 -10.78 1.10
N TRP A 31 -15.57 -10.05 0.17
CA TRP A 31 -14.48 -10.58 -0.65
C TRP A 31 -13.27 -11.00 0.18
N GLN A 32 -12.90 -10.24 1.21
CA GLN A 32 -11.82 -10.59 2.14
C GLN A 32 -12.11 -11.94 2.84
N ILE A 33 -13.33 -12.10 3.38
CA ILE A 33 -13.77 -13.32 4.06
C ILE A 33 -13.81 -14.52 3.09
N GLU A 34 -14.40 -14.34 1.92
CA GLU A 34 -14.49 -15.37 0.87
C GLU A 34 -13.11 -15.79 0.33
N SER A 35 -12.12 -14.91 0.45
CA SER A 35 -10.74 -15.18 0.10
C SER A 35 -9.96 -15.91 1.19
N GLY A 36 -10.55 -16.09 2.37
CA GLY A 36 -10.03 -16.96 3.43
C GLY A 36 -9.07 -16.30 4.42
N VAL A 37 -9.17 -14.98 4.60
CA VAL A 37 -8.48 -14.27 5.69
C VAL A 37 -9.01 -14.76 7.05
N ASP A 38 -8.15 -14.79 8.05
CA ASP A 38 -8.48 -15.43 9.33
C ASP A 38 -9.16 -14.45 10.30
N PHE A 39 -8.99 -13.13 10.13
CA PHE A 39 -9.68 -12.09 10.89
C PHE A 39 -9.63 -10.72 10.18
N LEU A 40 -10.42 -9.75 10.65
CA LEU A 40 -10.50 -8.42 10.05
C LEU A 40 -10.19 -7.33 11.07
N VAL A 41 -9.51 -6.27 10.62
CA VAL A 41 -9.11 -5.13 11.45
C VAL A 41 -9.64 -3.83 10.85
N PRO A 42 -10.91 -3.47 11.09
CA PRO A 42 -11.45 -2.18 10.70
C PRO A 42 -10.86 -1.05 11.55
N CYS A 43 -10.85 0.16 11.01
CA CYS A 43 -10.45 1.36 11.73
C CYS A 43 -9.03 1.29 12.34
N GLY A 44 -8.11 0.60 11.66
CA GLY A 44 -6.66 0.69 11.92
C GLY A 44 -6.04 1.93 11.26
N THR A 45 -4.71 1.97 11.17
CA THR A 45 -4.00 3.03 10.42
C THR A 45 -4.36 3.01 8.93
N THR A 46 -4.42 1.81 8.33
CA THR A 46 -4.76 1.60 6.92
C THR A 46 -6.19 2.05 6.58
N GLY A 47 -7.09 2.05 7.56
CA GLY A 47 -8.46 2.52 7.42
C GLY A 47 -8.62 4.04 7.54
N GLU A 48 -7.53 4.80 7.56
CA GLU A 48 -7.52 6.27 7.61
C GLU A 48 -8.23 6.87 8.84
N THR A 49 -8.25 6.12 9.95
CA THR A 49 -8.94 6.47 11.20
C THR A 49 -8.71 7.90 11.72
N PRO A 50 -7.52 8.53 11.61
CA PRO A 50 -7.35 9.93 12.01
C PRO A 50 -8.25 10.94 11.28
N THR A 51 -8.80 10.56 10.13
CA THR A 51 -9.67 11.41 9.29
C THR A 51 -11.14 10.98 9.30
N LEU A 52 -11.49 9.97 10.08
CA LEU A 52 -12.87 9.57 10.31
C LEU A 52 -13.47 10.40 11.44
N THR A 53 -14.71 10.83 11.26
CA THR A 53 -15.51 11.34 12.38
C THR A 53 -15.82 10.19 13.35
N HIS A 54 -16.31 10.54 14.53
CA HIS A 54 -16.74 9.54 15.50
C HIS A 54 -17.85 8.64 14.94
N GLU A 55 -18.86 9.20 14.29
CA GLU A 55 -19.97 8.46 13.70
C GLU A 55 -19.50 7.51 12.58
N GLU A 56 -18.61 7.96 11.71
CA GLU A 56 -18.06 7.13 10.64
C GLU A 56 -17.16 6.01 11.16
N TRP A 57 -16.36 6.28 12.18
CA TRP A 57 -15.53 5.28 12.84
C TRP A 57 -16.37 4.11 13.35
N LEU A 58 -17.51 4.42 13.98
CA LEU A 58 -18.46 3.42 14.46
C LEU A 58 -19.17 2.72 13.31
N ARG A 59 -19.63 3.49 12.32
CA ARG A 59 -20.34 2.97 11.17
C ARG A 59 -19.49 1.96 10.39
N VAL A 60 -18.21 2.22 10.18
CA VAL A 60 -17.27 1.29 9.52
C VAL A 60 -17.13 -0.02 10.31
N ILE A 61 -17.05 0.06 11.64
CA ILE A 61 -16.99 -1.14 12.51
C ILE A 61 -18.30 -1.92 12.40
N ASP A 62 -19.45 -1.26 12.53
CA ASP A 62 -20.76 -1.90 12.50
C ASP A 62 -21.03 -2.58 11.15
N LEU A 63 -20.67 -1.94 10.03
CA LEU A 63 -20.75 -2.52 8.69
C LEU A 63 -19.85 -3.76 8.54
N THR A 64 -18.64 -3.71 9.12
CA THR A 64 -17.72 -4.84 9.09
C THR A 64 -18.28 -6.02 9.89
N ILE A 65 -18.87 -5.76 11.06
CA ILE A 65 -19.55 -6.78 11.89
C ILE A 65 -20.76 -7.37 11.16
N GLU A 66 -21.61 -6.50 10.59
CA GLU A 66 -22.81 -6.90 9.85
C GLU A 66 -22.45 -7.89 8.75
N VAL A 67 -21.47 -7.55 7.92
CA VAL A 67 -21.05 -8.43 6.83
C VAL A 67 -20.30 -9.65 7.37
N ALA A 68 -19.42 -9.51 8.36
CA ALA A 68 -18.69 -10.66 8.90
C ALA A 68 -19.64 -11.73 9.46
N ALA A 69 -20.72 -11.32 10.13
CA ALA A 69 -21.77 -12.21 10.64
C ALA A 69 -21.20 -13.41 11.43
N GLY A 70 -20.13 -13.16 12.22
CA GLY A 70 -19.46 -14.18 13.03
C GLY A 70 -18.59 -15.18 12.26
N ARG A 71 -18.42 -15.03 10.94
CA ARG A 71 -17.61 -15.96 10.10
C ARG A 71 -16.11 -15.86 10.38
N VAL A 72 -15.64 -14.67 10.72
CA VAL A 72 -14.26 -14.40 11.14
C VAL A 72 -14.27 -13.37 12.28
N PRO A 73 -13.26 -13.36 13.16
CA PRO A 73 -13.17 -12.39 14.23
C PRO A 73 -12.96 -10.95 13.74
N ILE A 74 -13.48 -9.99 14.52
CA ILE A 74 -13.27 -8.56 14.32
C ILE A 74 -12.36 -7.99 15.42
N VAL A 75 -11.22 -7.42 15.01
CA VAL A 75 -10.30 -6.69 15.87
C VAL A 75 -10.43 -5.19 15.59
N ALA A 76 -11.27 -4.48 16.34
CA ALA A 76 -11.58 -3.09 16.05
C ALA A 76 -10.48 -2.12 16.56
N GLY A 77 -10.10 -1.15 15.73
CA GLY A 77 -9.10 -0.14 16.10
C GLY A 77 -9.65 0.95 17.01
N ALA A 78 -8.98 1.21 18.14
CA ALA A 78 -9.34 2.22 19.13
C ALA A 78 -8.14 3.06 19.61
N THR A 79 -7.20 3.36 18.70
CA THR A 79 -6.00 4.12 19.05
C THR A 79 -6.33 5.59 19.37
N SER A 80 -5.67 6.13 20.39
CA SER A 80 -5.58 7.56 20.70
C SER A 80 -4.26 7.86 21.42
N ASN A 81 -3.74 9.08 21.27
CA ASN A 81 -2.59 9.53 22.05
C ASN A 81 -2.96 10.10 23.43
N SER A 82 -4.25 10.20 23.74
CA SER A 82 -4.82 10.58 25.02
C SER A 82 -5.36 9.32 25.71
N THR A 83 -4.86 8.98 26.91
CA THR A 83 -5.30 7.79 27.64
C THR A 83 -6.79 7.82 27.95
N ARG A 84 -7.33 8.98 28.34
CA ARG A 84 -8.77 9.15 28.59
C ARG A 84 -9.58 8.80 27.36
N ASP A 85 -9.16 9.29 26.19
CA ASP A 85 -9.92 9.09 24.95
C ASP A 85 -9.73 7.66 24.42
N ALA A 86 -8.55 7.04 24.63
CA ALA A 86 -8.32 5.64 24.30
C ALA A 86 -9.20 4.70 25.16
N VAL A 87 -9.31 4.98 26.46
CA VAL A 87 -10.22 4.27 27.37
C VAL A 87 -11.67 4.41 26.92
N ALA A 88 -12.12 5.64 26.66
CA ALA A 88 -13.49 5.88 26.21
C ALA A 88 -13.80 5.14 24.89
N LYS A 89 -12.89 5.22 23.90
CA LYS A 89 -13.04 4.47 22.64
C LYS A 89 -13.10 2.98 22.88
N ALA A 90 -12.18 2.42 23.68
CA ALA A 90 -12.11 1.00 23.98
C ALA A 90 -13.39 0.49 24.64
N GLN A 91 -13.88 1.19 25.68
CA GLN A 91 -15.15 0.87 26.34
C GLN A 91 -16.31 0.86 25.33
N GLU A 92 -16.39 1.87 24.48
CA GLU A 92 -17.48 2.01 23.54
C GLU A 92 -17.51 0.89 22.48
N ILE A 93 -16.38 0.54 21.87
CA ILE A 93 -16.34 -0.57 20.91
C ILE A 93 -16.44 -1.93 21.60
N SER A 94 -15.99 -2.05 22.85
CA SER A 94 -16.11 -3.31 23.60
C SER A 94 -17.56 -3.70 23.88
N ALA A 95 -18.44 -2.70 23.98
CA ALA A 95 -19.87 -2.87 24.19
C ALA A 95 -20.63 -3.31 22.92
N ARG A 96 -20.00 -3.27 21.74
CA ARG A 96 -20.64 -3.67 20.47
C ARG A 96 -20.61 -5.18 20.30
N PRO A 97 -21.78 -5.85 20.17
CA PRO A 97 -21.83 -7.26 19.81
C PRO A 97 -21.11 -7.49 18.48
N GLY A 98 -20.21 -8.47 18.43
CA GLY A 98 -19.41 -8.78 17.23
C GLY A 98 -18.02 -8.14 17.18
N VAL A 99 -17.66 -7.26 18.13
CA VAL A 99 -16.25 -6.93 18.38
C VAL A 99 -15.63 -8.03 19.25
N ASP A 100 -14.59 -8.68 18.74
CA ASP A 100 -13.94 -9.81 19.42
C ASP A 100 -12.64 -9.41 20.11
N ALA A 101 -11.96 -8.37 19.63
CA ALA A 101 -10.78 -7.80 20.26
C ALA A 101 -10.58 -6.33 19.86
N ILE A 102 -9.66 -5.67 20.57
CA ILE A 102 -9.33 -4.26 20.37
C ILE A 102 -7.88 -4.13 19.93
N LEU A 103 -7.60 -3.37 18.87
CA LEU A 103 -6.24 -2.98 18.48
C LEU A 103 -5.98 -1.52 18.90
N THR A 104 -4.95 -1.30 19.71
CA THR A 104 -4.57 0.06 20.13
C THR A 104 -3.05 0.27 20.12
N ALA A 105 -2.61 1.37 19.51
CA ALA A 105 -1.19 1.67 19.34
C ALA A 105 -0.62 2.51 20.48
N SER A 106 0.72 2.54 20.58
CA SER A 106 1.40 3.49 21.47
C SER A 106 0.98 4.93 21.15
N PRO A 107 0.86 5.81 22.17
CA PRO A 107 0.52 7.20 21.96
C PRO A 107 1.46 7.88 20.95
N TYR A 108 0.88 8.44 19.89
CA TYR A 108 1.60 9.15 18.84
C TYR A 108 1.77 10.64 19.19
N TYR A 109 2.78 11.27 18.58
CA TYR A 109 3.11 12.70 18.73
C TYR A 109 3.71 13.10 20.10
N ASN A 110 3.09 12.72 21.21
CA ASN A 110 3.47 13.15 22.56
C ASN A 110 4.63 12.35 23.20
N LYS A 111 5.04 11.22 22.60
CA LYS A 111 6.26 10.46 22.95
C LYS A 111 6.39 10.11 24.46
N PRO A 112 5.43 9.37 25.05
CA PRO A 112 5.54 8.95 26.45
C PRO A 112 6.76 8.05 26.69
N THR A 113 7.23 8.04 27.94
CA THR A 113 8.26 7.10 28.42
C THR A 113 7.73 5.66 28.42
N GLN A 114 8.60 4.66 28.60
CA GLN A 114 8.18 3.25 28.77
C GLN A 114 7.13 3.09 29.87
N GLU A 115 7.30 3.74 31.01
CA GLU A 115 6.31 3.70 32.09
C GLU A 115 5.00 4.41 31.71
N GLY A 116 5.07 5.52 30.98
CA GLY A 116 3.89 6.17 30.44
C GLY A 116 3.11 5.27 29.47
N GLN A 117 3.81 4.52 28.60
CA GLN A 117 3.20 3.53 27.72
C GLN A 117 2.57 2.38 28.51
N TYR A 118 3.26 1.85 29.52
CA TYR A 118 2.73 0.82 30.41
C TYR A 118 1.41 1.25 31.06
N GLN A 119 1.38 2.43 31.70
CA GLN A 119 0.18 2.95 32.37
C GLN A 119 -0.95 3.24 31.38
N HIS A 120 -0.63 3.70 30.17
CA HIS A 120 -1.61 3.93 29.11
C HIS A 120 -2.33 2.62 28.72
N PHE A 121 -1.58 1.57 28.38
CA PHE A 121 -2.18 0.29 27.98
C PHE A 121 -2.86 -0.42 29.15
N LYS A 122 -2.29 -0.35 30.35
CA LYS A 122 -2.92 -0.89 31.56
C LYS A 122 -4.28 -0.24 31.81
N ALA A 123 -4.38 1.09 31.75
CA ALA A 123 -5.63 1.81 31.96
C ALA A 123 -6.71 1.42 30.94
N ILE A 124 -6.33 1.14 29.69
CA ILE A 124 -7.26 0.64 28.66
C ILE A 124 -7.73 -0.77 29.03
N ALA A 125 -6.78 -1.67 29.29
CA ALA A 125 -7.04 -3.07 29.60
C ALA A 125 -7.94 -3.25 30.84
N GLU A 126 -7.78 -2.44 31.89
CA GLU A 126 -8.59 -2.52 33.11
C GLU A 126 -10.07 -2.12 32.92
N THR A 127 -10.44 -1.53 31.78
CA THR A 127 -11.80 -0.99 31.55
C THR A 127 -12.65 -1.83 30.60
N VAL A 128 -12.10 -2.91 30.04
CA VAL A 128 -12.76 -3.76 29.03
C VAL A 128 -12.50 -5.23 29.31
N ASP A 129 -13.51 -6.08 29.12
CA ASP A 129 -13.34 -7.53 29.25
C ASP A 129 -12.80 -8.18 27.95
N LYS A 130 -12.73 -7.41 26.86
CA LYS A 130 -12.29 -7.89 25.55
C LYS A 130 -10.77 -7.99 25.48
N PRO A 131 -10.22 -8.96 24.72
CA PRO A 131 -8.80 -9.02 24.40
C PRO A 131 -8.29 -7.70 23.79
N VAL A 132 -7.16 -7.21 24.30
CA VAL A 132 -6.44 -6.04 23.79
C VAL A 132 -5.16 -6.50 23.11
N ILE A 133 -5.00 -6.08 21.85
CA ILE A 133 -3.78 -6.25 21.06
C ILE A 133 -3.05 -4.91 21.05
N LEU A 134 -1.86 -4.92 21.62
CA LEU A 134 -0.93 -3.80 21.60
C LEU A 134 -0.47 -3.57 20.15
N TYR A 135 -0.21 -2.32 19.75
CA TYR A 135 0.36 -2.04 18.44
C TYR A 135 1.60 -1.15 18.56
N ASN A 136 2.76 -1.77 18.39
CA ASN A 136 4.04 -1.07 18.37
C ASN A 136 4.41 -0.69 16.93
N VAL A 137 4.48 0.61 16.64
CA VAL A 137 4.82 1.15 15.31
C VAL A 137 5.62 2.46 15.43
N PRO A 138 6.88 2.39 15.91
CA PRO A 138 7.70 3.57 16.20
C PRO A 138 7.88 4.51 15.01
N GLY A 139 7.87 3.99 13.78
CA GLY A 139 7.93 4.80 12.55
C GLY A 139 6.74 5.76 12.36
N ARG A 140 5.62 5.56 13.09
CA ARG A 140 4.44 6.44 13.08
C ARG A 140 4.19 7.13 14.40
N THR A 141 4.49 6.48 15.52
CA THR A 141 4.24 7.03 16.87
C THR A 141 5.40 7.89 17.37
N ALA A 142 6.60 7.70 16.81
CA ALA A 142 7.87 8.22 17.32
C ALA A 142 8.20 7.77 18.76
N ALA A 143 7.60 6.65 19.20
CA ALA A 143 7.85 6.00 20.48
C ALA A 143 7.85 4.48 20.27
N ASN A 144 8.93 3.82 20.69
CA ASN A 144 9.04 2.36 20.65
C ASN A 144 8.51 1.77 21.97
N LEU A 145 7.69 0.73 21.89
CA LEU A 145 7.33 -0.10 23.03
C LEU A 145 8.39 -1.20 23.16
N GLU A 146 9.25 -1.10 24.17
CA GLU A 146 10.39 -2.01 24.34
C GLU A 146 9.97 -3.40 24.84
N PRO A 147 10.73 -4.47 24.53
CA PRO A 147 10.41 -5.84 24.96
C PRO A 147 10.10 -5.99 26.44
N GLY A 148 10.89 -5.36 27.33
CA GLY A 148 10.65 -5.41 28.77
C GLY A 148 9.31 -4.80 29.19
N THR A 149 8.84 -3.77 28.49
CA THR A 149 7.51 -3.18 28.72
C THR A 149 6.42 -4.08 28.17
N VAL A 150 6.61 -4.70 27.01
CA VAL A 150 5.68 -5.69 26.44
C VAL A 150 5.54 -6.88 27.39
N ALA A 151 6.63 -7.40 27.93
CA ALA A 151 6.61 -8.51 28.89
C ALA A 151 5.79 -8.15 30.14
N ARG A 152 6.00 -6.96 30.73
CA ARG A 152 5.18 -6.47 31.86
C ARG A 152 3.70 -6.35 31.51
N LEU A 153 3.37 -5.90 30.30
CA LEU A 153 1.98 -5.77 29.83
C LEU A 153 1.35 -7.14 29.55
N ALA A 154 2.13 -8.11 29.06
CA ALA A 154 1.65 -9.46 28.76
C ALA A 154 1.12 -10.17 30.02
N GLU A 155 1.60 -9.82 31.22
CA GLU A 155 1.10 -10.34 32.50
C GLU A 155 -0.34 -9.87 32.83
N ILE A 156 -0.86 -8.85 32.14
CA ILE A 156 -2.26 -8.40 32.30
C ILE A 156 -3.18 -9.37 31.52
N PRO A 157 -4.17 -10.02 32.16
CA PRO A 157 -4.86 -11.18 31.58
C PRO A 157 -5.49 -10.97 30.19
N ASN A 158 -6.11 -9.81 29.96
CA ASN A 158 -6.77 -9.48 28.70
C ASN A 158 -5.85 -8.77 27.70
N ILE A 159 -4.60 -8.45 28.04
CA ILE A 159 -3.61 -8.06 27.04
C ILE A 159 -3.12 -9.34 26.36
N ALA A 160 -3.67 -9.59 25.17
CA ALA A 160 -3.62 -10.89 24.52
C ALA A 160 -2.49 -11.01 23.48
N GLY A 161 -1.90 -9.88 23.06
CA GLY A 161 -0.86 -9.91 22.04
C GLY A 161 -0.32 -8.55 21.66
N VAL A 162 0.59 -8.56 20.69
CA VAL A 162 1.17 -7.38 20.06
C VAL A 162 1.21 -7.53 18.55
N LYS A 163 0.76 -6.50 17.84
CA LYS A 163 1.11 -6.21 16.45
C LYS A 163 2.45 -5.50 16.46
N GLU A 164 3.51 -6.19 16.06
CA GLU A 164 4.89 -5.69 16.08
C GLU A 164 5.30 -5.15 14.71
N ALA A 165 5.40 -3.83 14.58
CA ALA A 165 5.78 -3.13 13.35
C ALA A 165 7.02 -2.23 13.56
N SER A 166 7.93 -2.63 14.45
CA SER A 166 9.21 -1.91 14.67
C SER A 166 10.21 -2.13 13.52
N GLY A 167 10.06 -3.22 12.77
CA GLY A 167 11.05 -3.67 11.79
C GLY A 167 12.27 -4.36 12.40
N SER A 168 12.31 -4.52 13.73
CA SER A 168 13.45 -5.08 14.46
C SER A 168 13.23 -6.55 14.80
N LEU A 169 13.84 -7.45 14.02
CA LEU A 169 13.77 -8.89 14.27
C LEU A 169 14.38 -9.30 15.62
N SER A 170 15.38 -8.56 16.12
CA SER A 170 15.96 -8.85 17.44
C SER A 170 14.97 -8.56 18.58
N GLN A 171 14.27 -7.43 18.52
CA GLN A 171 13.21 -7.09 19.47
C GLN A 171 12.04 -8.08 19.38
N ILE A 172 11.64 -8.46 18.17
CA ILE A 172 10.58 -9.46 17.97
C ILE A 172 10.98 -10.81 18.57
N ALA A 173 12.23 -11.25 18.35
CA ALA A 173 12.75 -12.49 18.94
C ALA A 173 12.76 -12.43 20.47
N GLU A 174 13.14 -11.28 21.06
CA GLU A 174 13.12 -11.07 22.50
C GLU A 174 11.70 -11.14 23.06
N ILE A 175 10.72 -10.51 22.40
CA ILE A 175 9.30 -10.59 22.80
C ILE A 175 8.80 -12.03 22.72
N CYS A 176 9.09 -12.76 21.63
CA CYS A 176 8.69 -14.17 21.50
C CYS A 176 9.29 -15.05 22.59
N GLY A 177 10.48 -14.73 23.09
CA GLY A 177 11.16 -15.47 24.15
C GLY A 177 10.80 -15.06 25.58
N THR A 178 10.22 -13.87 25.78
CA THR A 178 9.96 -13.30 27.12
C THR A 178 8.48 -13.13 27.45
N ALA A 179 7.61 -13.04 26.45
CA ALA A 179 6.17 -12.97 26.68
C ALA A 179 5.63 -14.30 27.21
N ARG A 180 4.58 -14.24 28.03
CA ARG A 180 3.92 -15.42 28.59
C ARG A 180 3.41 -16.35 27.48
N GLU A 181 3.30 -17.63 27.81
CA GLU A 181 2.68 -18.60 26.91
C GLU A 181 1.26 -18.16 26.49
N GLY A 182 0.96 -18.32 25.20
CA GLY A 182 -0.31 -17.90 24.61
C GLY A 182 -0.41 -16.40 24.27
N PHE A 183 0.63 -15.59 24.52
CA PHE A 183 0.68 -14.21 24.05
C PHE A 183 0.91 -14.14 22.53
N ALA A 184 -0.02 -13.54 21.79
CA ALA A 184 0.03 -13.51 20.34
C ALA A 184 1.01 -12.45 19.82
N VAL A 185 2.12 -12.87 19.20
CA VAL A 185 3.01 -11.97 18.45
C VAL A 185 2.63 -12.02 16.97
N LEU A 186 2.09 -10.92 16.45
CA LEU A 186 1.64 -10.77 15.07
C LEU A 186 2.57 -9.79 14.34
N SER A 187 3.06 -10.16 13.15
CA SER A 187 3.81 -9.20 12.33
C SER A 187 2.91 -8.03 11.94
N GLY A 188 3.39 -6.81 12.11
CA GLY A 188 2.79 -5.60 11.55
C GLY A 188 3.43 -5.13 10.25
N ASP A 189 4.43 -5.88 9.74
CA ASP A 189 5.10 -5.66 8.45
C ASP A 189 4.94 -6.91 7.56
N ASP A 190 4.33 -6.72 6.39
CA ASP A 190 4.11 -7.81 5.42
C ASP A 190 5.41 -8.51 4.99
N ALA A 191 6.51 -7.74 4.83
CA ALA A 191 7.80 -8.25 4.42
C ALA A 191 8.52 -9.06 5.52
N LEU A 192 8.10 -8.91 6.78
CA LEU A 192 8.67 -9.64 7.92
C LEU A 192 7.78 -10.78 8.40
N ALA A 193 6.63 -11.05 7.75
CA ALA A 193 5.70 -12.09 8.20
C ALA A 193 6.36 -13.46 8.38
N LEU A 194 7.13 -13.94 7.39
CA LEU A 194 7.80 -15.24 7.47
C LEU A 194 8.84 -15.33 8.60
N PRO A 195 9.83 -14.42 8.74
CA PRO A 195 10.77 -14.50 9.84
C PRO A 195 10.10 -14.33 11.21
N VAL A 196 9.05 -13.52 11.33
CA VAL A 196 8.28 -13.41 12.58
C VAL A 196 7.64 -14.73 12.97
N ILE A 197 6.98 -15.42 12.02
CA ILE A 197 6.37 -16.74 12.27
C ILE A 197 7.45 -17.77 12.62
N ALA A 198 8.61 -17.73 11.97
CA ALA A 198 9.72 -18.63 12.26
C ALA A 198 10.29 -18.46 13.69
N LEU A 199 10.15 -17.26 14.27
CA LEU A 199 10.56 -16.95 15.65
C LEU A 199 9.50 -17.30 16.71
N GLY A 200 8.34 -17.82 16.31
CA GLY A 200 7.24 -18.15 17.22
C GLY A 200 6.03 -17.21 17.11
N GLY A 201 6.07 -16.22 16.21
CA GLY A 201 4.90 -15.41 15.90
C GLY A 201 3.74 -16.24 15.34
N VAL A 202 2.51 -15.79 15.60
CA VAL A 202 1.29 -16.55 15.28
C VAL A 202 0.56 -16.04 14.04
N GLY A 203 1.15 -15.09 13.31
CA GLY A 203 0.53 -14.57 12.08
C GLY A 203 0.96 -13.16 11.73
N LEU A 204 0.10 -12.45 11.00
CA LEU A 204 0.30 -11.04 10.67
C LEU A 204 -1.00 -10.24 10.61
N ILE A 205 -0.88 -8.92 10.80
CA ILE A 205 -1.92 -7.94 10.48
C ILE A 205 -1.44 -7.11 9.29
N SER A 206 -1.98 -7.44 8.13
CA SER A 206 -1.43 -7.20 6.80
C SER A 206 -2.02 -5.97 6.10
N VAL A 207 -1.18 -5.24 5.36
CA VAL A 207 -1.65 -4.27 4.35
C VAL A 207 -1.87 -4.97 3.01
N ALA A 208 -0.92 -5.79 2.55
CA ALA A 208 -0.99 -6.47 1.25
C ALA A 208 -2.21 -7.39 1.08
N SER A 209 -2.74 -7.96 2.16
CA SER A 209 -3.99 -8.75 2.15
C SER A 209 -5.21 -7.95 1.68
N ASN A 210 -5.16 -6.61 1.67
CA ASN A 210 -6.21 -5.82 1.02
C ASN A 210 -6.27 -6.10 -0.48
N GLU A 211 -5.15 -6.37 -1.16
CA GLU A 211 -5.09 -6.58 -2.61
C GLU A 211 -5.03 -8.08 -2.98
N ILE A 212 -4.37 -8.87 -2.14
CA ILE A 212 -4.12 -10.32 -2.35
C ILE A 212 -4.49 -11.14 -1.10
N PRO A 213 -5.76 -11.08 -0.63
CA PRO A 213 -6.17 -11.69 0.63
C PRO A 213 -5.91 -13.20 0.68
N ARG A 214 -6.23 -13.90 -0.41
CA ARG A 214 -6.06 -15.36 -0.49
C ARG A 214 -4.60 -15.74 -0.39
N GLU A 215 -3.73 -15.08 -1.15
CA GLU A 215 -2.32 -15.41 -1.20
C GLU A 215 -1.60 -15.07 0.10
N MET A 216 -1.98 -14.00 0.79
CA MET A 216 -1.45 -13.68 2.12
C MET A 216 -1.94 -14.67 3.19
N ALA A 217 -3.20 -15.08 3.13
CA ALA A 217 -3.74 -16.12 4.02
C ALA A 217 -3.06 -17.47 3.78
N GLU A 218 -2.90 -17.91 2.53
CA GLU A 218 -2.23 -19.16 2.17
C GLU A 218 -0.74 -19.14 2.54
N MET A 219 -0.03 -18.03 2.31
CA MET A 219 1.37 -17.87 2.73
C MET A 219 1.52 -18.03 4.25
N THR A 220 0.64 -17.37 5.00
CA THR A 220 0.67 -17.37 6.47
C THR A 220 0.33 -18.74 7.01
N ARG A 221 -0.73 -19.38 6.50
CA ARG A 221 -1.15 -20.72 6.89
C ARG A 221 -0.07 -21.76 6.57
N ALA A 222 0.59 -21.66 5.41
CA ALA A 222 1.71 -22.53 5.06
C ALA A 222 2.87 -22.39 6.07
N ALA A 223 3.27 -21.15 6.41
CA ALA A 223 4.31 -20.91 7.39
C ALA A 223 3.96 -21.46 8.78
N LEU A 224 2.73 -21.20 9.24
CA LEU A 224 2.22 -21.69 10.53
C LEU A 224 2.11 -23.22 10.60
N ASN A 225 2.00 -23.89 9.45
CA ASN A 225 1.98 -25.35 9.33
C ASN A 225 3.36 -25.95 9.00
N ASN A 226 4.44 -25.18 9.12
CA ASN A 226 5.81 -25.58 8.76
C ASN A 226 6.03 -25.96 7.28
N ASP A 227 5.11 -25.62 6.38
CA ASP A 227 5.33 -25.71 4.93
C ASP A 227 6.07 -24.45 4.43
N TRP A 228 7.36 -24.41 4.75
CA TRP A 228 8.22 -23.29 4.38
C TRP A 228 8.47 -23.20 2.87
N ASN A 229 8.29 -24.26 2.11
CA ASN A 229 8.49 -24.23 0.67
C ASN A 229 7.38 -23.43 -0.01
N SER A 230 6.12 -23.76 0.28
CA SER A 230 4.98 -23.01 -0.22
C SER A 230 4.99 -21.58 0.30
N ALA A 231 5.24 -21.37 1.60
CA ALA A 231 5.32 -20.04 2.18
C ALA A 231 6.36 -19.14 1.47
N ARG A 232 7.56 -19.66 1.20
CA ARG A 232 8.59 -18.91 0.46
C ARG A 232 8.24 -18.67 -1.01
N GLN A 233 7.48 -19.56 -1.65
CA GLN A 233 7.03 -19.36 -3.02
C GLN A 233 6.06 -18.17 -3.10
N PHE A 234 5.04 -18.12 -2.25
CA PHE A 234 4.13 -16.98 -2.15
C PHE A 234 4.89 -15.70 -1.81
N PHE A 235 5.75 -15.75 -0.79
CA PHE A 235 6.53 -14.59 -0.36
C PHE A 235 7.37 -14.02 -1.51
N ARG A 236 8.17 -14.84 -2.22
CA ARG A 236 9.00 -14.35 -3.34
C ARG A 236 8.16 -13.73 -4.45
N LYS A 237 7.00 -14.30 -4.76
CA LYS A 237 6.11 -13.78 -5.80
C LYS A 237 5.57 -12.39 -5.44
N PHE A 238 5.14 -12.20 -4.19
CA PHE A 238 4.43 -10.98 -3.78
C PHE A 238 5.27 -9.98 -2.99
N PHE A 239 6.51 -10.31 -2.63
CA PHE A 239 7.43 -9.42 -1.95
C PHE A 239 7.58 -8.03 -2.62
N PRO A 240 7.66 -7.92 -3.97
CA PRO A 240 7.68 -6.60 -4.61
C PRO A 240 6.42 -5.76 -4.31
N LEU A 241 5.24 -6.37 -4.23
CA LEU A 241 3.99 -5.70 -3.88
C LEU A 241 3.98 -5.29 -2.40
N MET A 242 4.38 -6.20 -1.51
CA MET A 242 4.50 -5.92 -0.07
C MET A 242 5.38 -4.70 0.18
N GLN A 243 6.54 -4.61 -0.47
CA GLN A 243 7.41 -3.43 -0.38
C GLN A 243 6.80 -2.20 -1.05
N ALA A 244 6.12 -2.37 -2.18
CA ALA A 244 5.53 -1.26 -2.91
C ALA A 244 4.44 -0.52 -2.11
N ASN A 245 3.74 -1.25 -1.24
CA ASN A 245 2.73 -0.70 -0.34
C ASN A 245 3.25 0.35 0.65
N PHE A 246 4.57 0.51 0.75
CA PHE A 246 5.23 1.45 1.64
C PHE A 246 6.26 2.35 0.93
N ILE A 247 6.27 2.40 -0.42
CA ILE A 247 7.11 3.36 -1.19
C ILE A 247 6.70 4.81 -0.87
N GLU A 248 5.41 5.02 -0.65
CA GLU A 248 4.85 6.21 -0.02
C GLU A 248 4.02 5.79 1.19
N SER A 249 3.61 6.76 2.02
CA SER A 249 2.86 6.47 3.25
C SER A 249 1.58 5.66 2.97
N SER A 250 1.48 4.47 3.55
CA SER A 250 0.23 3.71 3.57
C SER A 250 -0.89 4.52 4.26
N PRO A 251 -2.12 4.54 3.72
CA PRO A 251 -2.64 3.62 2.70
C PRO A 251 -2.61 4.10 1.24
N MET A 252 -1.83 5.13 0.88
CA MET A 252 -1.86 5.68 -0.49
C MET A 252 -1.52 4.63 -1.57
N PRO A 253 -0.44 3.84 -1.44
CA PRO A 253 -0.14 2.84 -2.47
C PRO A 253 -1.19 1.72 -2.60
N VAL A 254 -1.67 1.16 -1.48
CA VAL A 254 -2.62 0.03 -1.48
C VAL A 254 -3.98 0.44 -2.07
N LYS A 255 -4.48 1.64 -1.76
CA LYS A 255 -5.72 2.15 -2.37
C LYS A 255 -5.54 2.46 -3.85
N ALA A 256 -4.38 2.97 -4.27
CA ALA A 256 -4.08 3.19 -5.67
C ALA A 256 -4.13 1.88 -6.48
N VAL A 257 -3.56 0.79 -5.97
CA VAL A 257 -3.61 -0.52 -6.64
C VAL A 257 -5.02 -1.10 -6.60
N LEU A 258 -5.75 -1.01 -5.48
CA LEU A 258 -7.16 -1.44 -5.42
C LEU A 258 -8.04 -0.71 -6.43
N ALA A 259 -7.81 0.58 -6.65
CA ALA A 259 -8.50 1.33 -7.69
C ALA A 259 -8.11 0.85 -9.10
N MET A 260 -6.84 0.53 -9.35
CA MET A 260 -6.42 -0.10 -10.63
C MET A 260 -7.07 -1.48 -10.84
N MET A 261 -7.33 -2.21 -9.76
CA MET A 261 -8.07 -3.48 -9.78
C MET A 261 -9.59 -3.30 -9.96
N GLY A 262 -10.09 -2.07 -10.00
CA GLY A 262 -11.52 -1.76 -10.10
C GLY A 262 -12.31 -2.12 -8.84
N ARG A 263 -11.66 -2.20 -7.68
CA ARG A 263 -12.29 -2.60 -6.41
C ARG A 263 -12.87 -1.43 -5.63
N ILE A 264 -12.30 -0.24 -5.78
CA ILE A 264 -12.69 1.00 -5.09
C ILE A 264 -12.53 2.22 -6.00
N GLU A 265 -13.14 3.33 -5.64
CA GLU A 265 -12.72 4.64 -6.14
C GLU A 265 -11.44 5.10 -5.42
N GLU A 266 -10.55 5.77 -6.15
CA GLU A 266 -9.29 6.24 -5.58
C GLU A 266 -9.44 7.60 -4.88
N VAL A 267 -10.09 7.59 -3.73
CA VAL A 267 -10.33 8.78 -2.92
C VAL A 267 -9.58 8.67 -1.59
N TYR A 268 -8.98 9.78 -1.17
CA TYR A 268 -8.30 9.93 0.10
C TYR A 268 -8.86 11.15 0.82
N ARG A 269 -8.83 11.14 2.15
CA ARG A 269 -9.08 12.33 2.94
C ARG A 269 -7.77 13.04 3.25
N LEU A 270 -7.76 14.37 3.14
CA LEU A 270 -6.60 15.16 3.54
C LEU A 270 -6.24 14.84 5.02
N PRO A 271 -4.94 14.73 5.34
CA PRO A 271 -3.78 15.15 4.54
C PRO A 271 -3.25 14.11 3.53
N MET A 272 -3.91 12.96 3.38
CA MET A 272 -3.54 11.96 2.38
C MET A 272 -3.99 12.42 0.98
N VAL A 273 -3.18 12.09 -0.03
CA VAL A 273 -3.39 12.53 -1.41
C VAL A 273 -3.07 11.39 -2.37
N PRO A 274 -3.50 11.46 -3.65
CA PRO A 274 -3.06 10.49 -4.64
C PRO A 274 -1.54 10.39 -4.73
N VAL A 275 -1.05 9.16 -4.86
CA VAL A 275 0.39 8.87 -5.03
C VAL A 275 0.98 9.62 -6.22
N ARG A 276 2.28 9.89 -6.17
CA ARG A 276 2.99 10.58 -7.26
C ARG A 276 2.92 9.76 -8.56
N ARG A 277 3.02 10.43 -9.70
CA ARG A 277 2.89 9.77 -11.03
C ARG A 277 3.92 8.68 -11.28
N ASP A 278 5.15 8.88 -10.82
CA ASP A 278 6.24 7.91 -10.86
C ASP A 278 5.96 6.70 -9.96
N THR A 279 5.49 6.94 -8.73
CA THR A 279 5.01 5.88 -7.83
C THR A 279 3.86 5.09 -8.45
N ARG A 280 2.85 5.77 -9.02
CA ARG A 280 1.74 5.12 -9.73
C ARG A 280 2.24 4.21 -10.85
N SER A 281 3.16 4.69 -11.68
CA SER A 281 3.71 3.92 -12.79
C SER A 281 4.44 2.66 -12.29
N ARG A 282 5.16 2.78 -11.17
CA ARG A 282 5.82 1.64 -10.52
C ARG A 282 4.81 0.65 -9.92
N LEU A 283 3.78 1.14 -9.24
CA LEU A 283 2.70 0.31 -8.69
C LEU A 283 1.96 -0.44 -9.79
N GLN A 284 1.62 0.23 -10.89
CA GLN A 284 0.97 -0.41 -12.04
C GLN A 284 1.81 -1.57 -12.60
N LYS A 285 3.12 -1.37 -12.76
CA LYS A 285 4.01 -2.45 -13.20
C LYS A 285 4.02 -3.61 -12.21
N ILE A 286 4.16 -3.33 -10.91
CA ILE A 286 4.22 -4.36 -9.87
C ILE A 286 2.89 -5.13 -9.77
N ALA A 287 1.75 -4.43 -9.80
CA ALA A 287 0.42 -5.04 -9.80
C ALA A 287 0.21 -5.92 -11.04
N ALA A 288 0.66 -5.48 -12.22
CA ALA A 288 0.55 -6.27 -13.44
C ALA A 288 1.49 -7.49 -13.45
N ASP A 289 2.69 -7.38 -12.91
CA ASP A 289 3.62 -8.50 -12.75
C ASP A 289 3.15 -9.50 -11.68
N ALA A 290 2.44 -9.01 -10.64
CA ALA A 290 1.76 -9.84 -9.65
C ALA A 290 0.47 -10.51 -10.18
N GLY A 291 -0.02 -10.08 -11.35
CA GLY A 291 -1.23 -10.62 -11.98
C GLY A 291 -2.55 -10.03 -11.47
N LEU A 292 -2.51 -8.88 -10.80
CA LEU A 292 -3.69 -8.23 -10.22
C LEU A 292 -4.48 -7.38 -11.20
N ILE A 293 -3.78 -6.87 -12.23
CA ILE A 293 -4.36 -6.08 -13.31
C ILE A 293 -3.83 -6.60 -14.64
N ALA A 294 -4.57 -6.35 -15.72
CA ALA A 294 -4.08 -6.66 -17.05
C ALA A 294 -2.75 -5.94 -17.29
N LYS A 295 -1.74 -6.68 -17.78
CA LYS A 295 -0.54 -6.04 -18.34
C LYS A 295 -1.04 -5.14 -19.46
N ALA A 296 -0.71 -3.84 -19.37
CA ALA A 296 -0.92 -2.96 -20.51
C ALA A 296 -0.33 -3.68 -21.73
N ALA A 297 -1.16 -3.93 -22.74
CA ALA A 297 -0.64 -4.38 -24.03
C ALA A 297 0.51 -3.43 -24.33
N ALA A 298 1.73 -3.98 -24.50
CA ALA A 298 2.91 -3.16 -24.79
C ALA A 298 2.46 -2.17 -25.84
N ALA A 299 2.37 -0.88 -25.47
CA ALA A 299 1.65 0.11 -26.25
C ALA A 299 2.09 -0.10 -27.69
N ALA A 300 1.16 -0.56 -28.55
CA ALA A 300 1.47 -0.97 -29.91
C ALA A 300 2.35 0.15 -30.44
N ALA A 301 3.64 -0.14 -30.64
CA ALA A 301 4.67 0.89 -30.73
C ALA A 301 4.13 1.96 -31.66
N ASN A 302 3.81 3.15 -31.12
CA ASN A 302 3.12 4.21 -31.87
C ASN A 302 3.75 4.22 -33.26
N SER A 303 2.95 3.95 -34.30
CA SER A 303 3.45 3.86 -35.67
C SER A 303 4.46 4.97 -35.87
N PRO A 304 5.70 4.64 -36.29
CA PRO A 304 6.79 5.61 -36.25
C PRO A 304 6.36 6.85 -37.03
N VAL A 305 6.21 7.97 -36.32
CA VAL A 305 5.98 9.28 -36.95
C VAL A 305 7.33 9.84 -37.39
N PHE A 306 7.31 10.64 -38.44
CA PHE A 306 8.50 11.16 -39.09
C PHE A 306 8.65 12.66 -38.82
N PHE A 307 9.89 13.12 -38.80
CA PHE A 307 10.25 14.52 -38.59
C PHE A 307 11.31 14.93 -39.60
N VAL A 308 11.31 16.20 -40.00
CA VAL A 308 12.36 16.77 -40.88
C VAL A 308 13.15 17.78 -40.07
N TYR A 309 14.46 17.55 -39.96
CA TYR A 309 15.41 18.47 -39.36
C TYR A 309 16.07 19.32 -40.43
N GLU A 310 15.80 20.61 -40.41
CA GLU A 310 16.38 21.60 -41.29
C GLU A 310 17.46 22.39 -40.54
N ASN A 311 18.66 22.52 -41.10
CA ASN A 311 19.78 23.23 -40.47
C ASN A 311 20.51 24.10 -41.50
N TRP A 312 20.70 25.38 -41.17
CA TRP A 312 21.39 26.39 -41.99
C TRP A 312 22.68 26.93 -41.35
N ALA A 313 23.17 26.34 -40.24
CA ALA A 313 24.48 26.64 -39.67
C ALA A 313 25.59 25.70 -40.21
N SER A 314 26.62 26.32 -40.81
CA SER A 314 27.91 25.71 -41.18
C SER A 314 27.92 24.79 -42.42
N GLY A 315 27.23 25.18 -43.50
CA GLY A 315 27.35 24.49 -44.80
C GLY A 315 26.19 24.82 -45.75
N PRO A 316 26.07 24.10 -46.89
CA PRO A 316 24.90 24.20 -47.74
C PRO A 316 23.65 23.85 -46.93
N HIS A 317 22.61 24.68 -47.04
CA HIS A 317 21.35 24.48 -46.32
C HIS A 317 20.83 23.04 -46.50
N LYS A 318 20.65 22.31 -45.39
CA LYS A 318 20.40 20.86 -45.41
C LYS A 318 19.13 20.48 -44.65
N ALA A 319 18.37 19.56 -45.22
CA ALA A 319 17.27 18.87 -44.55
C ALA A 319 17.57 17.37 -44.38
N VAL A 320 17.28 16.84 -43.19
CA VAL A 320 17.44 15.42 -42.85
C VAL A 320 16.13 14.86 -42.32
N LEU A 321 15.68 13.77 -42.93
CA LEU A 321 14.49 13.05 -42.49
C LEU A 321 14.82 12.04 -41.38
N HIS A 322 14.00 11.99 -40.33
CA HIS A 322 14.17 11.12 -39.16
C HIS A 322 12.87 10.41 -38.75
N ARG A 323 12.96 9.19 -38.23
CA ARG A 323 11.86 8.53 -37.50
C ARG A 323 11.85 8.96 -36.03
N SER A 324 10.68 8.94 -35.40
CA SER A 324 10.45 9.31 -33.99
C SER A 324 11.31 8.53 -32.99
N THR A 325 11.78 7.34 -33.37
CA THR A 325 12.61 6.48 -32.51
C THR A 325 14.11 6.49 -32.87
N CYS A 326 14.59 7.50 -33.62
CA CYS A 326 15.99 7.59 -34.01
C CYS A 326 16.90 7.89 -32.80
N GLY A 327 17.85 6.99 -32.52
CA GLY A 327 18.76 7.09 -31.37
C GLY A 327 19.85 8.16 -31.50
N GLN A 328 20.11 8.69 -32.70
CA GLN A 328 21.16 9.69 -32.92
C GLN A 328 20.68 11.15 -32.82
N CYS A 329 19.37 11.40 -32.82
CA CYS A 329 18.82 12.74 -32.62
C CYS A 329 18.22 12.88 -31.21
N GLY A 330 19.08 13.10 -30.22
CA GLY A 330 18.69 13.71 -28.94
C GLY A 330 17.97 12.82 -27.91
N ASN A 331 18.44 11.59 -27.65
CA ASN A 331 17.95 10.75 -26.54
C ASN A 331 16.42 10.52 -26.51
N GLY A 332 15.79 10.29 -27.66
CA GLY A 332 14.46 9.66 -27.73
C GLY A 332 13.28 10.49 -27.20
N LYS A 333 13.37 11.81 -27.15
CA LYS A 333 12.22 12.68 -26.89
C LYS A 333 11.92 13.52 -28.13
N ALA A 334 10.79 13.22 -28.79
CA ALA A 334 10.23 14.01 -29.87
C ALA A 334 10.23 15.49 -29.45
N ARG A 335 11.01 16.33 -30.14
CA ARG A 335 10.96 17.77 -29.91
C ARG A 335 9.70 18.31 -30.58
N PRO A 336 8.90 19.16 -29.92
CA PRO A 336 7.79 19.83 -30.57
C PRO A 336 8.30 20.66 -31.75
N ALA A 337 7.47 20.82 -32.79
CA ALA A 337 7.78 21.69 -33.93
C ALA A 337 8.15 23.10 -33.43
N GLY A 338 9.22 23.67 -33.97
CA GLY A 338 9.70 24.99 -33.56
C GLY A 338 11.18 25.25 -33.81
N HIS A 339 11.56 26.53 -33.76
CA HIS A 339 12.94 26.97 -33.90
C HIS A 339 13.80 26.48 -32.73
N SER A 340 14.96 25.90 -33.04
CA SER A 340 16.02 25.70 -32.06
C SER A 340 16.98 26.89 -32.07
N THR A 341 17.65 27.14 -30.94
CA THR A 341 18.58 28.26 -30.71
C THR A 341 19.83 28.27 -31.62
N ASN A 342 19.94 27.34 -32.56
CA ASN A 342 21.13 27.11 -33.39
C ASN A 342 20.80 27.06 -34.88
N HIS A 343 20.07 28.04 -35.43
CA HIS A 343 19.86 28.15 -36.89
C HIS A 343 19.33 26.84 -37.51
N ALA A 344 18.35 26.23 -36.84
CA ALA A 344 17.76 24.97 -37.26
C ALA A 344 16.30 24.85 -36.80
N GLN A 345 15.51 24.12 -37.58
CA GLN A 345 14.07 23.93 -37.39
C GLN A 345 13.68 22.46 -37.52
N TRP A 346 12.74 22.03 -36.68
CA TRP A 346 12.08 20.74 -36.82
C TRP A 346 10.69 20.90 -37.40
N HIS A 347 10.38 20.15 -38.45
CA HIS A 347 9.06 20.04 -39.07
C HIS A 347 8.41 18.69 -38.74
N GLY A 348 7.08 18.66 -38.60
CA GLY A 348 6.30 17.46 -38.23
C GLY A 348 5.51 17.62 -36.92
N PRO A 349 4.98 16.53 -36.34
CA PRO A 349 5.12 15.14 -36.78
C PRO A 349 4.35 14.83 -38.07
N TYR A 350 4.91 13.96 -38.91
CA TYR A 350 4.24 13.41 -40.09
C TYR A 350 3.85 11.94 -39.86
N PRO A 351 2.59 11.55 -40.10
CA PRO A 351 2.11 10.20 -39.87
C PRO A 351 2.69 9.16 -40.85
N THR A 352 3.16 9.57 -42.03
CA THR A 352 3.72 8.66 -43.05
C THR A 352 5.07 9.13 -43.59
N LEU A 353 5.89 8.17 -44.05
CA LEU A 353 7.17 8.44 -44.68
C LEU A 353 7.00 9.24 -45.99
N ALA A 354 5.92 8.97 -46.73
CA ALA A 354 5.61 9.65 -47.99
C ALA A 354 5.35 11.16 -47.77
N GLU A 355 4.54 11.52 -46.77
CA GLU A 355 4.28 12.91 -46.41
C GLU A 355 5.56 13.64 -45.98
N ALA A 356 6.37 12.98 -45.16
CA ALA A 356 7.61 13.57 -44.67
C ALA A 356 8.66 13.77 -45.79
N ARG A 357 8.72 12.84 -46.77
CA ARG A 357 9.52 12.99 -47.99
C ARG A 357 9.01 14.15 -48.84
N GLN A 358 7.70 14.24 -49.06
CA GLN A 358 7.10 15.33 -49.82
C GLN A 358 7.47 16.69 -49.23
N VAL A 359 7.32 16.84 -47.90
CA VAL A 359 7.73 18.07 -47.21
C VAL A 359 9.22 18.35 -47.43
N THR A 360 10.08 17.36 -47.20
CA THR A 360 11.54 17.49 -47.39
C THR A 360 11.90 17.97 -48.79
N HIS A 361 11.18 17.50 -49.82
CA HIS A 361 11.36 17.93 -51.20
C HIS A 361 10.89 19.37 -51.46
N THR A 362 9.79 19.79 -50.82
CA THR A 362 9.20 21.12 -51.02
C THR A 362 9.82 22.24 -50.19
N LEU A 363 10.75 21.93 -49.26
CA LEU A 363 11.41 22.97 -48.46
C LEU A 363 12.21 23.93 -49.34
N PRO A 364 11.92 25.25 -49.27
CA PRO A 364 12.61 26.25 -50.07
C PRO A 364 14.05 26.45 -49.60
N ASN A 365 14.94 26.83 -50.51
CA ASN A 365 16.35 27.14 -50.22
C ASN A 365 17.19 25.98 -49.65
N VAL A 366 16.67 24.75 -49.55
CA VAL A 366 17.43 23.57 -49.14
C VAL A 366 18.22 23.01 -50.33
N LEU A 367 19.55 22.94 -50.18
CA LEU A 367 20.49 22.47 -51.20
C LEU A 367 20.80 20.98 -51.06
N ILE A 368 20.77 20.44 -49.84
CA ILE A 368 21.07 19.03 -49.56
C ILE A 368 19.87 18.39 -48.86
N ARG A 369 19.34 17.30 -49.42
CA ARG A 369 18.27 16.50 -48.82
C ARG A 369 18.81 15.10 -48.58
N SER A 370 18.66 14.58 -47.37
CA SER A 370 19.13 13.24 -47.04
C SER A 370 18.21 12.55 -46.05
N GLU A 371 18.23 11.24 -46.03
CA GLU A 371 17.52 10.42 -45.04
C GLU A 371 18.53 9.93 -44.01
N CYS A 372 18.18 10.01 -42.73
CA CYS A 372 18.97 9.38 -41.67
C CYS A 372 18.91 7.86 -41.83
N LYS A 373 19.93 7.11 -41.38
CA LYS A 373 19.95 5.63 -41.34
C LYS A 373 18.77 4.99 -40.59
N CYS A 374 18.00 5.79 -39.86
CA CYS A 374 16.82 5.34 -39.12
C CYS A 374 15.55 5.25 -39.99
N ILE A 375 15.56 5.90 -41.16
CA ILE A 375 14.56 5.78 -42.23
C ILE A 375 14.91 4.56 -43.07
#